data_AF-A0A2M8XVU4-F1
#
_entry.id   AF-A0A2M8XVU4-F1
#
_cell.length_a   1.000
_cell.length_b   1.000
_cell.length_c   1.000
_cell.angle_alpha   90.00
_cell.angle_beta   90.00
_cell.angle_gamma   90.00
#
_symmetry.space_group_name_H-M   'P 1'
#
loop_
_entity.id
_entity.type
_entity.pdbx_description
1 polymer ?
#
loop_
_entity_poly.entity_id
_entity_poly.type
_entity_poly.pdbx_seq_one_letter_code
_entity_poly.pdbx_strand_id
1 'polypeptide(L)'
;MKKIILFITLALLMTSCGSIKSSIKNVDNSAPFPVVKNNAFVITAYSKDKKYGYNKDYPINIFYGDTKNDTINQRYFLNALAGPKGEKITFTKLENCCPFPTKTSDMGAGFLDVYELKWKGLKTPIILYLNIYERGQLMVPVGLSLKKL
;
A
#
# COMPACT_ATOMS: atom_id res chain seq x y z
N MET A 1 31.32 -40.95 18.25
CA MET A 1 30.89 -40.90 16.84
C MET A 1 29.37 -40.77 16.68
N LYS A 2 28.55 -41.66 17.27
CA LYS A 2 27.07 -41.63 17.15
C LYS A 2 26.39 -40.33 17.62
N LYS A 3 26.92 -39.68 18.68
CA LYS A 3 26.43 -38.39 19.19
C LYS A 3 26.79 -37.20 18.28
N ILE A 4 27.95 -37.24 17.61
CA ILE A 4 28.39 -36.17 16.69
C ILE A 4 27.56 -36.20 15.40
N ILE A 5 27.23 -37.40 14.91
CA ILE A 5 26.35 -37.58 13.74
C ILE A 5 24.95 -37.02 14.02
N LEU A 6 24.42 -37.22 15.24
CA LEU A 6 23.12 -36.69 15.66
C LEU A 6 23.09 -35.14 15.67
N PHE A 7 24.18 -34.49 16.09
CA PHE A 7 24.31 -33.04 16.08
C PHE A 7 24.41 -32.46 14.66
N ILE A 8 25.09 -33.15 13.74
CA ILE A 8 25.20 -32.73 12.34
C ILE A 8 23.84 -32.85 11.62
N THR A 9 23.07 -33.93 11.86
CA THR A 9 21.73 -34.09 11.27
C THR A 9 20.73 -33.06 11.78
N LEU A 10 20.86 -32.58 13.02
CA LEU A 10 19.98 -31.55 13.59
C LEU A 10 20.32 -30.14 13.05
N ALA A 11 21.58 -29.88 12.71
CA ALA A 11 22.03 -28.61 12.14
C ALA A 11 21.54 -28.38 10.69
N LEU A 12 21.30 -29.45 9.92
CA LEU A 12 20.82 -29.33 8.53
C LEU A 12 19.33 -28.93 8.40
N LEU A 13 18.53 -29.05 9.47
CA LEU A 13 17.09 -28.74 9.43
C LEU A 13 16.75 -27.25 9.55
N MET A 14 17.72 -26.37 9.83
CA MET A 14 17.52 -24.93 10.01
C MET A 14 17.75 -24.09 8.74
N THR A 15 17.97 -24.71 7.57
CA THR A 15 18.27 -23.99 6.33
C THR A 15 17.04 -23.78 5.43
N SER A 16 15.89 -23.39 5.99
CA SER A 16 14.80 -22.86 5.14
C SER A 16 14.98 -21.35 4.94
N CYS A 17 15.98 -20.96 4.15
CA CYS A 17 16.03 -19.62 3.58
C CYS A 17 15.03 -19.53 2.41
N GLY A 18 13.74 -19.70 2.72
CA GLY A 18 12.69 -19.38 1.77
C GLY A 18 12.51 -17.88 1.78
N SER A 19 13.00 -17.17 0.74
CA SER A 19 12.59 -15.78 0.51
C SER A 19 11.06 -15.76 0.39
N ILE A 20 10.38 -15.26 1.42
CA ILE A 20 8.94 -15.03 1.35
C ILE A 20 8.74 -14.06 0.19
N LYS A 21 8.09 -14.51 -0.88
CA LYS A 21 7.77 -13.66 -2.02
C LYS A 21 6.69 -12.69 -1.57
N SER A 22 6.86 -11.40 -1.86
CA SER A 22 5.83 -10.40 -1.56
C SER A 22 4.51 -10.78 -2.21
N SER A 23 3.40 -10.65 -1.46
CA SER A 23 2.04 -10.88 -1.94
C SER A 23 1.52 -9.71 -2.79
N ILE A 24 2.21 -8.57 -2.78
CA ILE A 24 1.84 -7.38 -3.54
C ILE A 24 2.12 -7.62 -5.03
N LYS A 25 1.08 -7.50 -5.86
CA LYS A 25 1.10 -7.89 -7.28
C LYS A 25 1.24 -6.72 -8.25
N ASN A 26 1.08 -5.49 -7.77
CA ASN A 26 1.07 -4.27 -8.58
C ASN A 26 2.22 -3.30 -8.23
N VAL A 27 3.34 -3.83 -7.71
CA VAL A 27 4.59 -3.07 -7.59
C VAL A 27 5.13 -2.78 -8.99
N ASP A 28 5.45 -1.52 -9.25
CA ASP A 28 6.07 -1.07 -10.49
C ASP A 28 7.16 -0.04 -10.17
N ASN A 29 8.41 -0.48 -10.29
CA ASN A 29 9.60 0.34 -10.07
C ASN A 29 9.94 1.24 -11.26
N SER A 30 9.26 1.09 -12.39
CA SER A 30 9.38 2.00 -13.54
C SER A 30 8.40 3.18 -13.45
N ALA A 31 7.39 3.10 -12.58
CA ALA A 31 6.43 4.17 -12.37
C ALA A 31 7.12 5.47 -11.90
N PRO A 32 6.64 6.64 -12.38
CA PRO A 32 7.19 7.92 -11.97
C PRO A 32 6.93 8.18 -10.48
N PHE A 33 7.82 8.93 -9.85
CA PHE A 33 7.59 9.39 -8.49
C PHE A 33 6.34 10.30 -8.43
N PRO A 34 5.51 10.19 -7.39
CA PRO A 34 4.40 11.10 -7.17
C PRO A 34 4.86 12.56 -7.12
N VAL A 35 4.06 13.48 -7.67
CA VAL A 35 4.28 14.92 -7.56
C VAL A 35 3.27 15.49 -6.56
N VAL A 36 3.73 16.33 -5.63
CA VAL A 36 2.85 16.97 -4.64
C VAL A 36 2.52 18.40 -5.07
N LYS A 37 1.25 18.76 -5.05
CA LYS A 37 0.76 20.13 -5.24
C LYS A 37 -0.39 20.41 -4.28
N ASN A 38 -0.35 21.53 -3.57
CA ASN A 38 -1.41 21.95 -2.63
C ASN A 38 -1.81 20.86 -1.61
N ASN A 39 -0.81 20.20 -1.00
CA ASN A 39 -0.98 19.10 -0.05
C ASN A 39 -1.78 17.90 -0.59
N ALA A 40 -1.69 17.63 -1.90
CA ALA A 40 -2.24 16.45 -2.55
C ALA A 40 -1.29 15.91 -3.61
N PHE A 41 -1.36 14.62 -3.91
CA PHE A 41 -0.67 14.07 -5.08
C PHE A 41 -1.38 14.46 -6.37
N VAL A 42 -0.59 14.78 -7.40
CA VAL A 42 -1.06 14.97 -8.77
C VAL A 42 -1.27 13.60 -9.40
N ILE A 43 -2.53 13.24 -9.63
CA ILE A 43 -2.93 11.96 -10.21
C ILE A 43 -3.61 12.25 -11.54
N THR A 44 -3.14 11.62 -12.62
CA THR A 44 -3.65 11.85 -13.99
C THR A 44 -4.27 10.62 -14.64
N ALA A 45 -4.24 9.47 -13.95
CA ALA A 45 -4.71 8.20 -14.45
C ALA A 45 -5.86 7.64 -13.60
N TYR A 46 -6.77 6.91 -14.25
CA TYR A 46 -7.87 6.20 -13.62
C TYR A 46 -7.67 4.70 -13.81
N SER A 47 -7.75 3.94 -12.71
CA SER A 47 -7.61 2.49 -12.77
C SER A 47 -8.83 1.89 -13.48
N LYS A 48 -8.58 0.89 -14.34
CA LYS A 48 -9.63 -0.01 -14.87
C LYS A 48 -9.76 -1.30 -14.04
N ASP A 49 -8.80 -1.56 -13.16
CA ASP A 49 -8.80 -2.72 -12.28
C ASP A 49 -9.62 -2.42 -11.02
N LYS A 50 -10.70 -3.20 -10.83
CA LYS A 50 -11.59 -3.12 -9.66
C LYS A 50 -10.90 -3.52 -8.35
N LYS A 51 -9.73 -4.16 -8.40
CA LYS A 51 -8.95 -4.54 -7.21
C LYS A 51 -8.02 -3.43 -6.72
N TYR A 52 -7.66 -2.48 -7.59
CA TYR A 52 -6.70 -1.42 -7.25
C TYR A 52 -7.20 -0.59 -6.07
N GLY A 53 -6.45 -0.64 -4.97
CA GLY A 53 -6.78 -0.01 -3.69
C GLY A 53 -7.78 -0.78 -2.83
N TYR A 54 -8.64 -1.61 -3.41
CA TYR A 54 -9.69 -2.35 -2.69
C TYR A 54 -9.27 -3.76 -2.23
N ASN A 55 -8.12 -4.24 -2.69
CA ASN A 55 -7.60 -5.55 -2.36
C ASN A 55 -6.18 -5.44 -1.80
N LYS A 56 -5.89 -6.19 -0.73
CA LYS A 56 -4.57 -6.23 -0.09
C LYS A 56 -3.39 -6.63 -1.00
N ASP A 57 -3.64 -7.42 -2.05
CA ASP A 57 -2.60 -7.80 -3.03
C ASP A 57 -2.42 -6.73 -4.12
N TYR A 58 -3.34 -5.75 -4.20
CA TYR A 58 -3.34 -4.65 -5.17
C TYR A 58 -3.51 -3.30 -4.45
N PRO A 59 -2.70 -2.98 -3.43
CA PRO A 59 -2.80 -1.72 -2.70
C PRO A 59 -2.45 -0.53 -3.59
N ILE A 60 -2.76 0.69 -3.12
CA ILE A 60 -2.23 1.91 -3.72
C ILE A 60 -0.78 2.08 -3.23
N ASN A 61 0.17 1.85 -4.14
CA ASN A 61 1.61 2.02 -3.89
C ASN A 61 1.97 3.51 -4.00
N ILE A 62 2.27 4.13 -2.86
CA ILE A 62 2.43 5.58 -2.68
C ILE A 62 3.83 5.95 -2.14
N PHE A 63 4.83 5.11 -2.38
CA PHE A 63 6.21 5.40 -2.01
C PHE A 63 6.69 6.72 -2.66
N TYR A 64 7.07 7.68 -1.82
CA TYR A 64 7.60 8.98 -2.23
C TYR A 64 8.61 9.48 -1.18
N GLY A 65 9.86 9.67 -1.59
CA GLY A 65 10.96 10.09 -0.71
C GLY A 65 11.47 8.93 0.15
N ASP A 66 11.00 8.85 1.39
CA ASP A 66 11.34 7.81 2.36
C ASP A 66 10.08 7.29 3.09
N THR A 67 10.27 6.27 3.95
CA THR A 67 9.21 5.66 4.75
C THR A 67 9.21 6.14 6.21
N LYS A 68 9.94 7.21 6.54
CA LYS A 68 10.05 7.70 7.93
C LYS A 68 8.79 8.39 8.41
N ASN A 69 8.05 9.03 7.50
CA ASN A 69 6.75 9.60 7.78
C ASN A 69 5.64 8.72 7.21
N ASP A 70 5.06 7.90 8.06
CA ASP A 70 4.01 6.93 7.74
C ASP A 70 2.61 7.54 7.67
N THR A 71 2.47 8.87 7.56
CA THR A 71 1.14 9.51 7.46
C THR A 71 1.01 10.50 6.31
N ILE A 72 2.11 11.09 5.85
CA ILE A 72 2.05 12.23 4.94
C ILE A 72 1.67 11.82 3.52
N ASN A 73 2.23 10.71 3.02
CA ASN A 73 1.96 10.23 1.66
C ASN A 73 0.52 9.71 1.52
N GLN A 74 -0.01 9.07 2.56
CA GLN A 74 -1.40 8.64 2.64
C GLN A 74 -2.31 9.85 2.56
N ARG A 75 -2.00 10.89 3.34
CA ARG A 75 -2.76 12.14 3.33
C ARG A 75 -2.72 12.82 1.98
N TYR A 76 -1.57 12.88 1.32
CA TYR A 76 -1.46 13.45 -0.03
C TYR A 76 -2.30 12.69 -1.05
N PHE A 77 -2.29 11.35 -1.01
CA PHE A 77 -3.13 10.56 -1.89
C PHE A 77 -4.61 10.77 -1.60
N LEU A 78 -5.03 10.63 -0.34
CA LEU A 78 -6.45 10.73 0.05
C LEU A 78 -7.01 12.15 -0.16
N ASN A 79 -6.20 13.20 0.03
CA ASN A 79 -6.61 14.58 -0.25
C ASN A 79 -6.89 14.84 -1.74
N ALA A 80 -6.31 14.05 -2.65
CA ALA A 80 -6.53 14.15 -4.08
C ALA A 80 -7.88 13.55 -4.51
N LEU A 81 -8.50 12.71 -3.66
CA LEU A 81 -9.69 11.96 -4.01
C LEU A 81 -10.99 12.68 -3.62
N ALA A 82 -12.05 12.33 -4.34
CA ALA A 82 -13.43 12.67 -4.06
C ALA A 82 -14.36 11.48 -4.35
N GLY A 83 -15.60 11.55 -3.89
CA GLY A 83 -16.63 10.56 -4.25
C GLY A 83 -16.91 10.56 -5.77
N PRO A 84 -17.68 9.59 -6.29
CA PRO A 84 -17.91 9.42 -7.74
C PRO A 84 -18.53 10.66 -8.43
N LYS A 85 -19.23 11.52 -7.69
CA LYS A 85 -19.85 12.76 -8.18
C LYS A 85 -19.12 14.01 -7.70
N GLY A 86 -17.90 13.86 -7.16
CA GLY A 86 -17.10 14.95 -6.61
C GLY A 86 -17.42 15.26 -5.15
N GLU A 87 -18.04 14.33 -4.41
CA GLU A 87 -18.36 14.51 -3.00
C GLU A 87 -17.08 14.69 -2.17
N LYS A 88 -17.12 15.62 -1.20
CA LYS A 88 -16.03 15.77 -0.24
C LYS A 88 -15.96 14.53 0.65
N ILE A 89 -14.84 13.82 0.58
CA ILE A 89 -14.58 12.65 1.41
C ILE A 89 -13.99 13.07 2.76
N THR A 90 -14.27 12.25 3.78
CA THR A 90 -13.50 12.17 5.02
C THR A 90 -12.86 10.79 5.09
N PHE A 91 -11.68 10.70 5.70
CA PHE A 91 -10.95 9.45 5.82
C PHE A 91 -10.40 9.25 7.23
N THR A 92 -10.40 8.00 7.68
CA THR A 92 -9.89 7.59 8.99
C THR A 92 -9.00 6.36 8.81
N LYS A 93 -7.82 6.36 9.42
CA LYS A 93 -6.97 5.17 9.49
C LYS A 93 -7.62 4.17 10.44
N LEU A 94 -7.86 2.94 9.98
CA LEU A 94 -8.44 1.88 10.79
C LEU A 94 -7.34 1.08 11.50
N GLU A 95 -6.39 0.57 10.73
CA GLU A 95 -5.34 -0.30 11.22
C GLU A 95 -4.13 -0.31 10.28
N ASN A 96 -3.02 -0.83 10.79
CA ASN A 96 -1.92 -1.32 9.98
C ASN A 96 -2.13 -2.82 9.81
N CYS A 97 -2.27 -3.30 8.58
CA CYS A 97 -2.51 -4.71 8.28
C CYS A 97 -1.40 -5.30 7.44
N CYS A 98 -1.56 -6.60 7.22
CA CYS A 98 -1.02 -7.32 6.08
C CYS A 98 0.50 -7.16 5.96
N PRO A 99 1.28 -7.79 6.87
CA PRO A 99 2.73 -7.78 6.75
C PRO A 99 3.15 -8.36 5.40
N PHE A 100 4.10 -7.70 4.75
CA PHE A 100 4.71 -8.20 3.52
C PHE A 100 6.21 -7.89 3.52
N PRO A 101 7.03 -8.74 2.88
CA PRO A 101 8.47 -8.50 2.78
C PRO A 101 8.74 -7.32 1.83
N THR A 102 9.62 -6.42 2.25
CA THR A 102 10.07 -5.26 1.44
C THR A 102 11.51 -4.88 1.78
N LYS A 103 12.23 -4.33 0.80
CA LYS A 103 13.61 -3.88 0.97
C LYS A 103 13.73 -2.41 1.37
N THR A 104 12.63 -1.66 1.35
CA THR A 104 12.61 -0.22 1.68
C THR A 104 12.36 0.05 3.17
N SER A 105 12.19 -1.02 3.95
CA SER A 105 12.10 -0.99 5.42
C SER A 105 13.36 -1.60 6.02
N ASP A 106 13.92 -0.95 7.04
CA ASP A 106 15.09 -1.46 7.78
C ASP A 106 14.81 -2.82 8.46
N MET A 107 13.53 -3.12 8.73
CA MET A 107 13.09 -4.39 9.30
C MET A 107 12.95 -5.52 8.26
N GLY A 108 13.13 -5.23 6.96
CA GLY A 108 12.89 -6.18 5.87
C GLY A 108 11.42 -6.53 5.62
N ALA A 109 10.51 -5.85 6.32
CA ALA A 109 9.07 -6.02 6.22
C ALA A 109 8.33 -4.69 6.36
N GLY A 110 7.19 -4.59 5.68
CA GLY A 110 6.28 -3.46 5.72
C GLY A 110 4.86 -3.92 6.06
N PHE A 111 4.02 -2.95 6.41
CA PHE A 111 2.60 -3.16 6.67
C PHE A 111 1.78 -2.23 5.78
N LEU A 112 0.66 -2.71 5.27
CA LEU A 112 -0.30 -1.88 4.57
C LEU A 112 -1.08 -1.03 5.58
N ASP A 113 -1.41 0.19 5.20
CA ASP A 113 -2.34 1.01 5.96
C ASP A 113 -3.75 0.85 5.41
N VAL A 114 -4.70 0.58 6.30
CA VAL A 114 -6.11 0.43 5.96
C VAL A 114 -6.84 1.72 6.31
N TYR A 115 -7.44 2.35 5.31
CA TYR A 115 -8.22 3.57 5.47
C TYR A 115 -9.68 3.34 5.14
N GLU A 116 -10.54 3.88 5.99
CA GLU A 116 -11.96 4.02 5.73
C GLU A 116 -12.25 5.38 5.12
N LEU A 117 -13.01 5.42 4.03
CA LEU A 117 -13.51 6.61 3.36
C LEU A 117 -15.02 6.72 3.52
N LYS A 118 -15.48 7.95 3.82
CA LYS A 118 -16.90 8.30 3.99
C LYS A 118 -17.20 9.61 3.28
N TRP A 119 -18.46 9.78 2.85
CA TRP A 119 -19.01 11.06 2.43
C TRP A 119 -20.53 11.08 2.65
N LYS A 120 -21.14 12.26 2.57
CA LYS A 120 -22.59 12.41 2.79
C LYS A 120 -23.38 11.60 1.76
N GLY A 121 -24.25 10.71 2.26
CA GLY A 121 -25.11 9.85 1.44
C GLY A 121 -24.49 8.50 1.06
N LEU A 122 -23.24 8.22 1.45
CA LEU A 122 -22.66 6.89 1.30
C LEU A 122 -23.26 5.92 2.34
N LYS A 123 -23.85 4.82 1.86
CA LYS A 123 -24.45 3.79 2.74
C LYS A 123 -23.42 2.90 3.42
N THR A 124 -22.38 2.51 2.68
CA THR A 124 -21.33 1.60 3.15
C THR A 124 -19.99 2.28 2.96
N PRO A 125 -19.21 2.48 4.04
CA PRO A 125 -17.88 3.06 3.94
C PRO A 125 -16.99 2.28 2.98
N ILE A 126 -16.09 2.99 2.30
CA ILE A 126 -15.12 2.38 1.40
C ILE A 126 -13.84 2.09 2.15
N ILE A 127 -13.28 0.90 1.97
CA ILE A 127 -11.98 0.53 2.52
C ILE A 127 -10.92 0.56 1.42
N LEU A 128 -9.82 1.26 1.69
CA LEU A 128 -8.63 1.29 0.83
C LEU A 128 -7.40 0.77 1.57
N TYR A 129 -6.56 0.02 0.85
CA TYR A 129 -5.25 -0.45 1.28
C TYR A 129 -4.16 0.40 0.64
N LEU A 130 -3.35 1.06 1.45
CA LEU A 130 -2.27 1.93 1.01
C LEU A 130 -0.92 1.30 1.39
N ASN A 131 0.08 1.49 0.54
CA ASN A 131 1.42 0.96 0.73
C ASN A 131 2.45 2.08 0.56
N ILE A 132 3.13 2.46 1.65
CA ILE A 132 4.18 3.49 1.60
C ILE A 132 5.55 2.96 1.21
N TYR A 133 5.74 1.64 1.10
CA TYR A 133 7.05 1.02 0.95
C TYR A 133 7.43 0.76 -0.50
N GLU A 134 6.45 0.55 -1.38
CA GLU A 134 6.68 0.19 -2.78
C GLU A 134 6.18 1.27 -3.74
N ARG A 135 6.79 1.31 -4.93
CA ARG A 135 6.35 2.18 -6.03
C ARG A 135 5.32 1.45 -6.90
N GLY A 136 4.45 2.24 -7.51
CA GLY A 136 3.51 1.76 -8.51
C GLY A 136 2.86 2.92 -9.24
N GLN A 137 2.17 2.61 -10.34
CA GLN A 137 1.41 3.63 -11.06
C GLN A 137 0.33 4.21 -10.13
N LEU A 138 0.40 5.52 -9.90
CA LEU A 138 -0.57 6.23 -9.07
C LEU A 138 -1.83 6.53 -9.88
N MET A 139 -2.96 6.01 -9.44
CA MET A 139 -4.23 6.08 -10.16
C MET A 139 -5.40 6.35 -9.22
N VAL A 140 -6.50 6.85 -9.76
CA VAL A 140 -7.78 6.92 -9.05
C VAL A 140 -8.41 5.52 -9.01
N PRO A 141 -8.79 4.99 -7.82
CA PRO A 141 -9.52 3.73 -7.71
C PRO A 141 -10.88 3.79 -8.42
N VAL A 142 -11.31 2.65 -8.98
CA VAL A 142 -12.61 2.54 -9.67
C VAL A 142 -13.74 2.99 -8.72
N GLY A 143 -14.62 3.87 -9.20
CA GLY A 143 -15.76 4.38 -8.42
C GLY A 143 -15.45 5.61 -7.55
N LEU A 144 -14.21 6.10 -7.56
CA LEU A 144 -13.84 7.39 -7.00
C LEU A 144 -13.53 8.41 -8.11
N SER A 145 -13.42 9.68 -7.75
CA SER A 145 -13.00 10.75 -8.65
C SER A 145 -11.88 11.58 -8.04
N LEU A 146 -11.39 12.57 -8.80
CA LEU A 146 -10.46 13.56 -8.30
C LEU A 146 -11.22 14.71 -7.65
N LYS A 147 -10.71 15.18 -6.52
CA LYS A 147 -11.16 16.43 -5.93
C LYS A 147 -10.89 17.57 -6.92
N LYS A 148 -11.94 18.32 -7.25
CA LYS A 148 -11.79 19.56 -8.03
C LYS A 148 -10.98 20.55 -7.19
N LEU A 149 -9.89 21.05 -7.76
CA LEU A 149 -9.07 22.12 -7.22
C LEU A 149 -9.78 23.47 -7.38
#